data_AF-A0A137QQK8-F1
#
_entry.id   AF-A0A137QQK8-F1
#
_cell.length_a   1.000
_cell.length_b   1.000
_cell.length_c   1.000
_cell.angle_alpha   90.00
_cell.angle_beta   90.00
_cell.angle_gamma   90.00
#
_symmetry.space_group_name_H-M   'P 1'
#
loop_
_entity.id
_entity.type
_entity.pdbx_description
1 polymer ?
#
loop_
_entity_poly.entity_id
_entity_poly.type
_entity_poly.pdbx_seq_one_letter_code
_entity_poly.pdbx_strand_id
1 'polypeptide(L)'
;MFDLFVAFGLVLKHDKSELFHFSRRKGDDNPPIDLGYAPYTGDTPLHPKPFWQYLGFYFDRQLTFCEHVRYYSTKAISMVHAMGMLGNSLRGLSPKQKHLLYWLCVVPITTYGFHLWCHELHPHKAHLTSLNKMQ
;
A
#
# COMPACT_ATOMS: atom_id res chain seq x y z
N MET A 1 12.44 22.50 12.73
CA MET A 1 11.35 21.97 11.86
C MET A 1 10.00 22.49 12.33
N PHE A 2 9.66 22.32 13.61
CA PHE A 2 8.43 22.88 14.21
C PHE A 2 8.30 24.41 14.04
N ASP A 3 9.36 25.17 14.26
CA ASP A 3 9.35 26.65 14.10
C ASP A 3 8.94 27.08 12.69
N LEU A 4 9.24 26.25 11.68
CA LEU A 4 8.85 26.50 10.30
C LEU A 4 7.32 26.37 10.14
N PHE A 5 6.72 25.32 10.72
CA PHE A 5 5.26 25.16 10.72
C PHE A 5 4.57 26.34 11.41
N VAL A 6 5.10 26.77 12.57
CA VAL A 6 4.57 27.93 13.31
C VAL A 6 4.71 29.22 12.49
N ALA A 7 5.85 29.44 11.83
CA ALA A 7 6.06 30.60 10.95
C ALA A 7 5.06 30.65 9.78
N PHE A 8 4.61 29.49 9.29
CA PHE A 8 3.56 29.38 8.27
C PHE A 8 2.13 29.36 8.85
N GLY A 9 1.96 29.51 10.16
CA GLY A 9 0.64 29.45 10.81
C GLY A 9 -0.01 28.06 10.79
N LEU A 10 0.80 27.00 10.60
CA LEU A 10 0.35 25.62 10.55
C LEU A 10 0.44 24.97 11.93
N VAL A 11 -0.58 24.16 12.27
CA VAL A 11 -0.65 23.43 13.54
C VAL A 11 -0.67 21.93 13.25
N LEU A 12 0.30 21.21 13.81
CA LEU A 12 0.41 19.77 13.67
C LEU A 12 -0.47 19.07 14.73
N LYS A 13 -1.49 18.32 14.28
CA LYS A 13 -2.41 17.60 15.18
C LYS A 13 -1.82 16.27 15.58
N HIS A 14 -1.66 16.06 16.88
CA HIS A 14 -1.09 14.83 17.43
C HIS A 14 -1.72 13.56 16.85
N ASP A 15 -3.05 13.42 16.96
CA ASP A 15 -3.72 12.17 16.58
C ASP A 15 -3.74 11.89 15.07
N LYS A 16 -3.26 12.84 14.25
CA LYS A 16 -3.22 12.75 12.79
C LYS A 16 -1.81 12.76 12.22
N SER A 17 -0.79 12.93 13.05
CA SER A 17 0.58 13.05 12.58
C SER A 17 1.21 11.67 12.54
N GLU A 18 1.75 11.32 11.38
CA GLU A 18 2.42 10.05 11.15
C GLU A 18 3.85 10.34 10.72
N LEU A 19 4.79 9.55 11.24
CA LEU A 19 6.17 9.60 10.81
C LEU A 19 6.45 8.43 9.87
N PHE A 20 7.08 8.74 8.74
CA PHE A 20 7.59 7.74 7.83
C PHE A 20 8.90 8.21 7.21
N HIS A 21 9.93 7.37 7.30
CA HIS A 21 11.23 7.65 6.72
C HIS A 21 11.50 6.71 5.55
N PHE A 22 11.87 7.28 4.39
CA PHE A 22 12.28 6.50 3.23
C PHE A 22 13.80 6.32 3.24
N SER A 23 14.25 5.08 3.33
CA SER A 23 15.67 4.72 3.23
C SER A 23 15.82 3.35 2.60
N ARG A 24 16.81 3.23 1.71
CA ARG A 24 17.17 1.97 1.04
C ARG A 24 18.32 1.24 1.74
N ARG A 25 18.87 1.81 2.81
CA ARG A 25 19.99 1.19 3.55
C ARG A 25 19.47 -0.04 4.29
N LYS A 26 20.12 -1.19 4.07
CA LYS A 26 19.81 -2.42 4.79
C LYS A 26 20.31 -2.31 6.23
N GLY A 27 19.47 -2.72 7.19
CA GLY A 27 19.81 -2.65 8.62
C GLY A 27 19.81 -1.24 9.18
N ASP A 28 19.23 -0.27 8.47
CA ASP A 28 19.06 1.08 8.96
C ASP A 28 17.98 1.08 10.06
N ASP A 29 18.28 1.69 11.21
CA ASP A 29 17.31 1.81 12.29
C ASP A 29 16.19 2.76 11.89
N ASN A 30 14.97 2.56 12.40
CA ASN A 30 13.85 3.46 12.18
C ASN A 30 13.59 4.23 13.48
N PRO A 31 14.49 5.14 13.88
CA PRO A 31 14.41 5.75 15.20
C PRO A 31 13.16 6.63 15.30
N PRO A 32 12.54 6.70 16.49
CA PRO A 32 11.49 7.66 16.75
C PRO A 32 12.06 9.08 16.70
N ILE A 33 11.23 10.05 16.29
CA ILE A 33 11.62 11.45 16.21
C ILE A 33 10.93 12.24 17.32
N ASP A 34 11.75 12.93 18.11
CA ASP A 34 11.32 13.97 19.03
C ASP A 34 11.17 15.28 18.24
N LEU A 35 9.97 15.88 18.28
CA LEU A 35 9.68 17.14 17.58
C LEU A 35 9.93 18.36 18.46
N GLY A 36 10.31 18.16 19.73
CA GLY A 36 10.61 19.22 20.70
C GLY A 36 9.38 19.96 21.20
N TYR A 37 8.17 19.44 20.95
CA TYR A 37 6.92 20.06 21.36
C TYR A 37 5.90 19.02 21.81
N ALA A 38 5.12 19.35 22.83
CA ALA A 38 4.18 18.41 23.42
C ALA A 38 3.06 18.01 22.43
N PRO A 39 2.72 16.72 22.34
CA PRO A 39 3.21 15.63 23.19
C PRO A 39 4.41 14.87 22.61
N TYR A 40 5.01 15.29 21.49
CA TYR A 40 6.20 14.67 20.90
C TYR A 40 7.48 15.22 21.52
N THR A 41 7.62 15.05 22.84
CA THR A 41 8.78 15.47 23.63
C THR A 41 9.29 14.26 24.39
N GLY A 42 10.58 13.96 24.31
CA GLY A 42 11.34 13.03 25.16
C GLY A 42 10.65 11.69 25.44
N ASP A 43 9.77 11.70 26.44
CA ASP A 43 9.02 10.56 26.97
C ASP A 43 8.00 9.95 26.00
N THR A 44 7.49 10.73 25.03
CA THR A 44 6.50 10.27 24.04
C THR A 44 6.87 10.65 22.61
N PRO A 45 7.97 10.14 22.06
CA PRO A 45 8.44 10.52 20.74
C PRO A 45 7.55 9.92 19.64
N LEU A 46 7.53 10.55 18.46
CA LEU A 46 6.73 10.06 17.35
C LEU A 46 7.39 8.83 16.73
N HIS A 47 6.73 7.68 16.88
CA HIS A 47 7.23 6.43 16.32
C HIS A 47 6.90 6.31 14.83
N PRO A 48 7.86 5.88 13.99
CA PRO A 48 7.59 5.72 12.57
C PRO A 48 6.72 4.48 12.32
N LYS A 49 5.81 4.58 11.36
CA LYS A 49 4.99 3.44 10.94
C LYS A 49 5.79 2.44 10.09
N PRO A 50 5.42 1.14 10.12
CA PRO A 50 6.08 0.12 9.27
C PRO A 50 5.73 0.27 7.79
N PHE A 51 4.50 0.71 7.49
CA PHE A 51 4.01 1.03 6.16
C PHE A 51 3.25 2.35 6.20
N TRP A 52 3.30 3.12 5.12
CA TRP A 52 2.54 4.36 4.98
C TRP A 52 1.48 4.20 3.90
N GLN A 53 0.24 4.58 4.24
CA GLN A 53 -0.85 4.56 3.28
C GLN A 53 -1.10 5.97 2.76
N TYR A 54 -0.93 6.16 1.45
CA TYR A 54 -1.20 7.44 0.80
C TYR A 54 -2.01 7.23 -0.47
N LEU A 55 -3.18 7.86 -0.55
CA LEU A 55 -4.13 7.76 -1.68
C LEU A 55 -4.52 6.32 -2.08
N GLY A 56 -4.48 5.37 -1.13
CA GLY A 56 -4.77 3.95 -1.38
C GLY A 56 -3.54 3.10 -1.75
N PHE A 57 -2.37 3.72 -1.92
CA PHE A 57 -1.10 3.01 -2.08
C PHE A 57 -0.49 2.72 -0.72
N TYR A 58 0.20 1.57 -0.63
CA TYR A 58 0.96 1.18 0.55
C TYR A 58 2.44 1.30 0.22
N PHE A 59 3.14 2.12 0.98
CA PHE A 59 4.56 2.36 0.80
C PHE A 59 5.34 1.67 1.90
N ASP A 60 6.33 0.89 1.49
CA ASP A 60 7.36 0.38 2.39
C ASP A 60 8.48 1.40 2.51
N ARG A 61 9.25 1.33 3.60
CA ARG A 61 10.43 2.19 3.84
C ARG A 61 11.42 2.20 2.67
N GLN A 62 11.63 1.05 2.04
CA GLN A 62 12.54 0.90 0.91
C GLN A 62 11.88 1.14 -0.46
N LEU A 63 10.58 1.46 -0.48
CA LEU A 63 9.77 1.55 -1.70
C LEU A 63 9.78 0.24 -2.51
N THR A 64 9.77 -0.89 -1.81
CA THR A 64 9.66 -2.23 -2.43
C THR A 64 8.25 -2.58 -2.85
N PHE A 65 7.24 -1.92 -2.25
CA PHE A 65 5.80 -2.15 -2.48
C PHE A 65 5.32 -3.56 -2.12
N CYS A 66 6.07 -4.33 -1.32
CA CYS A 66 5.71 -5.68 -0.89
C CYS A 66 4.34 -5.70 -0.18
N GLU A 67 4.10 -4.78 0.76
CA GLU A 67 2.81 -4.73 1.47
C GLU A 67 1.66 -4.31 0.56
N HIS A 68 1.91 -3.43 -0.43
CA HIS A 68 0.93 -3.09 -1.44
C HIS A 68 0.50 -4.31 -2.26
N VAL A 69 1.47 -5.06 -2.76
CA VAL A 69 1.24 -6.26 -3.55
C VAL A 69 0.51 -7.30 -2.74
N ARG A 70 0.94 -7.52 -1.50
CA ARG A 70 0.31 -8.46 -0.59
C ARG A 70 -1.16 -8.10 -0.39
N TYR A 71 -1.45 -6.84 -0.03
CA TYR A 71 -2.81 -6.37 0.20
C TYR A 71 -3.71 -6.54 -1.03
N TYR A 72 -3.26 -6.05 -2.20
CA TYR A 72 -4.06 -6.12 -3.43
C TYR A 72 -4.18 -7.54 -3.97
N SER A 73 -3.16 -8.39 -3.78
CA SER A 73 -3.25 -9.82 -4.12
C SER A 73 -4.27 -10.54 -3.24
N THR A 74 -4.25 -10.31 -1.93
CA THR A 74 -5.26 -10.86 -1.02
C THR A 74 -6.65 -10.38 -1.41
N LYS A 75 -6.81 -9.09 -1.70
CA LYS A 75 -8.08 -8.51 -2.15
C LYS A 75 -8.58 -9.14 -3.46
N ALA A 76 -7.69 -9.36 -4.42
CA ALA A 76 -8.01 -10.03 -5.68
C ALA A 76 -8.43 -11.49 -5.46
N ILE A 77 -7.72 -12.23 -4.60
CA ILE A 77 -8.07 -13.61 -4.24
C ILE A 77 -9.45 -13.66 -3.58
N SER A 78 -9.74 -12.76 -2.64
CA SER A 78 -11.08 -12.65 -2.02
C SER A 78 -12.18 -12.41 -3.06
N MET A 79 -11.91 -11.57 -4.07
CA MET A 79 -12.87 -11.35 -5.17
C MET A 79 -13.07 -12.61 -6.02
N VAL A 80 -12.01 -13.35 -6.35
CA VAL A 80 -12.12 -14.63 -7.06
C VAL A 80 -12.95 -15.63 -6.26
N HIS A 81 -12.76 -15.71 -4.94
CA HIS A 81 -13.57 -16.57 -4.08
C HIS A 81 -15.05 -16.15 -4.10
N ALA A 82 -15.35 -14.86 -4.01
CA ALA A 82 -16.71 -14.33 -4.10
C ALA A 82 -17.35 -14.64 -5.48
N MET A 83 -16.58 -14.51 -6.56
CA MET A 83 -17.02 -14.91 -7.90
C MET A 83 -17.34 -16.41 -7.98
N GLY A 84 -16.53 -17.25 -7.33
CA GLY A 84 -16.78 -18.69 -7.22
C GLY A 84 -18.09 -19.00 -6.51
N MET A 85 -18.37 -18.32 -5.39
CA MET A 85 -19.65 -18.44 -4.67
C MET A 85 -20.84 -18.03 -5.55
N LEU A 86 -20.73 -16.91 -6.27
CA LEU A 86 -21.78 -16.44 -7.19
C LEU A 86 -22.04 -17.43 -8.33
N GLY A 87 -20.98 -18.00 -8.88
CA GLY A 87 -21.03 -18.99 -9.95
C GLY A 87 -21.62 -20.34 -9.56
N ASN A 88 -21.63 -20.69 -8.26
CA ASN A 88 -22.17 -21.93 -7.71
C ASN A 88 -23.63 -21.80 -7.22
N SER A 89 -24.29 -20.70 -7.53
CA SER A 89 -25.73 -20.50 -7.25
C SER A 89 -26.63 -21.35 -8.15
N LEU A 90 -27.91 -21.54 -7.79
CA LEU A 90 -28.88 -22.38 -8.53
C LEU A 90 -29.02 -22.03 -10.02
N ARG A 91 -28.77 -20.78 -10.42
CA ARG A 91 -28.78 -20.32 -11.82
C ARG A 91 -27.39 -20.04 -12.40
N GLY A 92 -26.34 -20.18 -11.59
CA GLY A 92 -24.94 -20.12 -11.95
C GLY A 92 -24.50 -18.89 -12.77
N LEU A 93 -23.21 -18.89 -13.13
CA LEU A 93 -22.68 -17.97 -14.14
C LEU A 93 -22.18 -18.78 -15.34
N SER A 94 -22.55 -18.34 -16.54
CA SER A 94 -21.98 -18.90 -17.76
C SER A 94 -20.46 -18.62 -17.85
N PRO A 95 -19.68 -19.44 -18.58
CA PRO A 95 -18.25 -19.19 -18.75
C PRO A 95 -17.92 -17.79 -19.28
N LYS A 96 -18.75 -17.26 -20.20
CA LYS A 96 -18.59 -15.90 -20.74
C LYS A 96 -18.77 -14.83 -19.67
N GLN A 97 -19.77 -14.97 -18.80
CA GLN A 97 -20.00 -14.03 -17.68
C GLN A 97 -18.89 -14.11 -16.63
N LYS A 98 -18.36 -15.31 -16.34
CA LYS A 98 -17.22 -15.49 -15.43
C LYS A 98 -15.96 -14.80 -15.96
N HIS A 99 -15.67 -14.97 -17.25
CA HIS A 99 -14.55 -14.31 -17.91
C HIS A 99 -14.71 -12.78 -17.90
N LEU A 100 -15.90 -12.27 -18.21
CA LEU A 100 -16.19 -10.84 -18.14
C LEU A 100 -15.98 -10.28 -16.72
N LEU A 101 -16.50 -10.98 -15.71
CA LEU A 101 -16.38 -10.56 -14.31
C LEU A 101 -14.93 -10.57 -13.83
N TYR A 102 -14.12 -11.53 -14.29
CA TYR A 102 -12.68 -11.57 -14.02
C TYR A 102 -11.98 -10.31 -14.56
N TRP A 103 -12.21 -9.99 -15.83
CA TRP A 103 -11.63 -8.82 -16.48
C TRP A 103 -12.10 -7.49 -15.88
N LEU A 104 -13.36 -7.38 -15.46
CA LEU A 104 -13.91 -6.15 -14.92
C LEU A 104 -13.60 -5.93 -13.44
N CYS A 105 -13.44 -7.00 -12.66
CA CYS A 105 -13.34 -6.89 -11.20
C CYS A 105 -12.00 -7.34 -10.64
N VAL A 106 -11.36 -8.35 -11.21
CA VAL A 106 -10.10 -8.92 -10.66
C VAL A 106 -8.89 -8.23 -11.27
N VAL A 107 -8.85 -8.10 -12.60
CA VAL A 107 -7.73 -7.47 -13.31
C VAL A 107 -7.46 -6.05 -12.81
N PRO A 108 -8.45 -5.15 -12.64
CA PRO A 108 -8.16 -3.79 -12.17
C PRO A 108 -7.59 -3.74 -10.76
N ILE A 109 -7.94 -4.70 -9.91
CA ILE A 109 -7.42 -4.80 -8.53
C ILE A 109 -5.96 -5.26 -8.56
N THR A 110 -5.63 -6.27 -9.36
CA THR A 110 -4.25 -6.79 -9.44
C THR A 110 -3.31 -5.83 -10.17
N THR A 111 -3.82 -5.06 -11.14
CA THR A 111 -3.05 -4.03 -11.84
C THR A 111 -3.04 -2.69 -11.14
N TYR A 112 -3.75 -2.54 -10.02
CA TYR A 112 -3.77 -1.28 -9.28
C TYR A 112 -2.34 -0.96 -8.81
N GLY A 113 -1.92 0.27 -9.07
CA GLY A 113 -0.59 0.73 -8.75
C GLY A 113 0.51 0.23 -9.67
N PHE A 114 0.27 -0.64 -10.65
CA PHE A 114 1.27 -1.17 -11.62
C PHE A 114 2.32 -0.15 -12.09
N HIS A 115 1.88 1.01 -12.53
CA HIS A 115 2.75 2.07 -13.04
C HIS A 115 3.69 2.69 -11.97
N LEU A 116 3.32 2.65 -10.69
CA LEU A 116 4.06 3.28 -9.59
C LEU A 116 5.31 2.49 -9.18
N TRP A 117 5.18 1.16 -9.09
CA TRP A 117 6.22 0.19 -8.76
C TRP A 117 6.93 -0.44 -9.97
N CYS A 118 6.30 -0.53 -11.13
CA CYS A 118 6.95 -0.97 -12.38
C CYS A 118 7.66 0.20 -13.09
N HIS A 119 8.45 0.98 -12.34
CA HIS A 119 9.30 2.01 -12.94
C HIS A 119 10.64 1.40 -13.39
N GLU A 120 11.19 1.88 -14.50
CA GLU A 120 12.37 1.37 -15.22
C GLU A 120 13.63 1.16 -14.39
N LEU A 121 13.68 1.71 -13.17
CA LEU A 121 14.83 1.62 -12.28
C LEU A 121 14.90 0.28 -11.51
N HIS A 122 13.79 -0.44 -11.33
CA HIS A 122 13.75 -1.68 -10.52
C HIS A 122 12.67 -2.67 -11.00
N PRO A 123 12.97 -3.58 -11.95
CA PRO A 123 12.06 -4.65 -12.31
C PRO A 123 11.96 -5.65 -11.15
N HIS A 124 10.86 -5.62 -10.38
CA HIS A 124 10.56 -6.68 -9.42
C HIS A 124 10.09 -7.93 -10.18
N LYS A 125 11.06 -8.66 -10.76
CA LYS A 125 10.84 -9.77 -11.70
C LYS A 125 9.82 -10.80 -11.20
N ALA A 126 9.82 -11.09 -9.89
CA ALA A 126 8.90 -12.02 -9.28
C ALA A 126 7.42 -11.58 -9.41
N HIS A 127 7.15 -10.29 -9.20
CA HIS A 127 5.78 -9.75 -9.26
C HIS A 127 5.30 -9.55 -10.70
N LEU A 128 6.21 -9.18 -11.60
CA LEU A 128 5.92 -9.11 -13.04
C LEU A 128 5.57 -10.49 -13.62
N THR A 129 6.27 -11.54 -13.18
CA THR A 129 5.99 -12.90 -13.62
C THR A 129 4.61 -13.37 -13.17
N SER A 130 4.14 -12.98 -11.99
CA SER A 130 2.77 -13.28 -11.55
C SER A 130 1.71 -12.50 -12.32
N LEU A 131 1.97 -11.24 -12.68
CA LEU A 131 1.04 -10.42 -13.47
C LEU A 131 0.91 -10.93 -14.91
N ASN A 132 2.02 -11.29 -15.55
CA ASN A 132 2.01 -11.84 -16.92
C ASN A 132 1.27 -13.18 -17.04
N LYS A 133 1.08 -13.90 -15.93
CA LYS A 133 0.26 -15.13 -15.90
C LYS A 133 -1.24 -14.84 -15.80
N MET A 134 -1.63 -13.60 -15.48
CA MET A 134 -3.02 -13.17 -15.32
C MET A 134 -3.59 -12.51 -16.58
N GLN A 135 -2.74 -12.05 -17.50
CA GLN A 135 -3.12 -11.53 -18.82
C GLN A 135 -3.32 -12.68 -19.81
#